data_AF-X1R0L5-F1
#
_entry.id   AF-X1R0L5-F1
#
_cell.length_a   1.000
_cell.length_b   1.000
_cell.length_c   1.000
_cell.angle_alpha   90.00
_cell.angle_beta   90.00
_cell.angle_gamma   90.00
#
_symmetry.space_group_name_H-M   'P 1'
#
loop_
_entity.id
_entity.type
_entity.pdbx_description
1 polymer ?
#
loop_
_entity_poly.entity_id
_entity_poly.type
_entity_poly.pdbx_seq_one_letter_code
_entity_poly.pdbx_strand_id
1 'polypeptide(L)' 'MKVDHIRHLLEEVRSGKIKVEEALERLKVLPYQDLGFAKIDTHRELRRDYPEVIFCPGKTP' A
#
# COMPACT_ATOMS: atom_id res chain seq x y z
N MET A 1 0.23 1.23 -1.77
CA MET A 1 1.08 1.01 -2.96
C MET A 1 0.76 2.09 -3.99
N LYS A 2 1.73 2.73 -4.64
CA LYS A 2 1.47 3.72 -5.70
C LYS A 2 1.13 3.02 -7.02
N VAL A 3 0.31 3.63 -7.87
CA VAL A 3 -0.10 3.08 -9.20
C VAL A 3 1.12 2.69 -10.04
N ASP A 4 2.20 3.47 -9.97
CA ASP A 4 3.45 3.18 -10.69
C ASP A 4 4.13 1.88 -10.26
N HIS A 5 4.04 1.50 -8.98
CA HIS A 5 4.57 0.22 -8.50
C HIS A 5 3.76 -0.96 -9.02
N ILE A 6 2.44 -0.80 -9.13
CA ILE A 6 1.57 -1.85 -9.70
C ILE A 6 1.89 -2.02 -11.18
N ARG A 7 2.06 -0.91 -11.93
CA ARG A 7 2.45 -0.95 -13.34
C ARG A 7 3.79 -1.66 -13.55
N HIS A 8 4.79 -1.34 -12.74
CA HIS A 8 6.09 -2.00 -12.81
C HIS A 8 6.00 -3.50 -12.50
N LEU A 9 5.24 -3.87 -11.46
CA LEU A 9 5.02 -5.28 -11.12
C LEU A 9 4.35 -6.05 -12.27
N LEU A 10 3.36 -5.45 -12.93
CA LEU A 10 2.69 -6.04 -14.09
C LEU A 10 3.63 -6.16 -15.31
N GLU A 11 4.52 -5.19 -15.53
CA GLU A 11 5.56 -5.27 -16.56
C GLU A 11 6.59 -6.39 -16.27
N GLU A 12 6.93 -6.60 -14.99
CA GLU A 12 7.81 -7.71 -14.57
C GLU A 12 7.15 -9.09 -14.76
N VAL A 13 5.85 -9.21 -14.50
CA VAL A 13 5.09 -10.43 -14.81
C VAL A 13 5.02 -10.64 -16.33
N ARG A 14 4.71 -9.59 -17.11
CA ARG A 14 4.61 -9.66 -18.58
C ARG A 14 5.93 -10.06 -19.23
N SER A 15 7.04 -9.61 -18.68
CA SER A 15 8.39 -9.96 -19.15
C SER A 15 8.88 -11.33 -18.67
N GLY A 16 8.10 -12.01 -17.81
CA GLY A 16 8.46 -13.32 -17.25
C GLY A 16 9.56 -13.28 -16.20
N LYS A 17 9.94 -12.07 -15.73
CA LYS A 17 10.94 -11.90 -14.66
C LYS A 17 10.47 -12.46 -13.33
N ILE A 18 9.17 -12.38 -13.05
CA ILE A 18 8.55 -12.92 -11.85
C ILE A 18 7.33 -13.76 -12.23
N LYS A 19 7.05 -14.80 -11.44
CA LYS A 19 5.83 -15.60 -11.62
C LYS A 19 4.61 -14.84 -11.13
N VAL A 20 3.45 -15.18 -11.69
CA VAL A 20 2.16 -14.59 -11.28
C VAL A 20 1.91 -14.81 -9.79
N GLU A 21 2.28 -15.98 -9.26
CA GLU A 21 2.16 -16.31 -7.83
C GLU A 21 3.01 -15.40 -6.95
N GLU A 22 4.21 -15.04 -7.40
CA GLU A 22 5.11 -14.12 -6.66
C GLU A 22 4.58 -12.69 -6.69
N ALA A 23 4.02 -12.27 -7.83
CA ALA A 23 3.35 -10.98 -7.95
C ALA A 23 2.09 -10.91 -7.08
N LEU A 24 1.31 -12.00 -7.01
CA LEU A 24 0.16 -12.11 -6.13
C LEU A 24 0.57 -12.01 -4.66
N GLU A 25 1.67 -12.64 -4.23
CA GLU A 25 2.15 -12.55 -2.85
C GLU A 25 2.59 -11.12 -2.49
N ARG A 26 3.21 -10.39 -3.43
CA ARG A 26 3.55 -8.97 -3.27
C ARG A 26 2.32 -8.05 -3.23
N LEU A 27 1.25 -8.41 -3.96
CA LEU A 27 -0.05 -7.72 -3.92
C LEU A 27 -0.90 -8.12 -2.69
N LYS A 28 -0.59 -9.25 -2.07
CA LYS A 28 -1.27 -9.80 -0.87
C LYS A 28 -0.96 -9.05 0.41
N VAL A 29 -0.03 -8.08 0.37
CA VAL A 29 0.05 -7.02 1.37
C VAL A 29 -1.23 -6.18 1.21
N LEU A 30 -2.30 -6.76 1.75
CA LEU A 30 -3.66 -6.26 1.84
C LEU A 30 -3.65 -4.84 2.42
N PRO A 31 -4.73 -4.06 2.21
CA PRO A 31 -4.73 -2.60 2.21
C PRO A 31 -4.39 -1.92 3.55
N TYR A 32 -4.02 -2.69 4.56
CA TYR A 32 -3.58 -2.22 5.84
C TYR A 32 -2.51 -3.16 6.42
N GLN A 33 -1.44 -2.59 6.95
CA GLN A 33 -0.46 -3.34 7.74
C GLN A 33 -0.91 -3.30 9.20
N ASP A 34 -1.22 -4.46 9.77
CA ASP A 34 -1.62 -4.59 11.18
C ASP A 34 -0.37 -4.76 12.06
N LEU A 35 -0.07 -3.75 12.87
CA LEU A 35 1.03 -3.75 13.85
C LEU A 35 0.59 -4.28 15.22
N GLY A 36 -0.64 -4.80 15.35
CA GLY A 36 -1.22 -5.29 16.61
C GLY A 36 -1.79 -4.20 17.52
N PHE A 37 -1.28 -2.96 17.42
CA PHE A 37 -1.84 -1.77 18.09
C PHE A 37 -2.36 -0.70 17.11
N ALA A 38 -2.01 -0.82 15.83
CA ALA A 38 -2.41 0.11 14.78
C ALA A 38 -2.52 -0.60 13.44
N LYS A 39 -3.53 -0.23 12.65
CA LYS A 39 -3.70 -0.68 11.27
C LYS A 39 -3.31 0.46 10.32
N ILE A 40 -2.17 0.33 9.66
CA ILE A 40 -1.64 1.32 8.72
C ILE A 40 -2.32 1.12 7.37
N ASP A 41 -3.33 1.92 7.03
CA ASP A 41 -3.98 1.90 5.71
C ASP A 41 -3.09 2.49 4.61
N THR A 42 -2.30 1.62 3.95
CA THR A 42 -1.39 2.00 2.85
C THR A 42 -2.09 2.14 1.50
N HIS A 43 -3.41 1.89 1.44
CA HIS A 43 -4.25 1.99 0.26
C HIS A 43 -5.10 3.26 0.26
N ARG A 44 -5.01 4.06 1.32
CA ARG A 44 -5.82 5.27 1.46
C ARG A 44 -5.60 6.27 0.33
N GLU A 45 -4.35 6.52 -0.09
CA GLU A 45 -4.04 7.38 -1.24
C GLU A 45 -4.71 6.93 -2.55
N LEU A 46 -4.92 5.62 -2.74
CA LEU A 46 -5.60 5.09 -3.92
C LEU A 46 -7.13 5.21 -3.82
N ARG A 47 -7.69 5.26 -2.60
CA ARG A 47 -9.15 5.34 -2.35
C ARG A 47 -9.64 6.75 -2.06
N ARG A 48 -8.74 7.66 -1.71
CA ARG A 48 -9.01 9.03 -1.27
C ARG A 48 -7.93 9.93 -1.88
N ASP A 49 -8.34 10.91 -2.66
CA ASP A 49 -7.43 11.92 -3.25
C ASP A 49 -6.67 12.75 -2.20
N TYR A 50 -7.17 12.81 -0.96
CA TYR A 50 -6.61 13.63 0.11
C TYR A 50 -6.21 12.82 1.34
N PRO A 51 -5.08 13.13 1.99
CA PRO A 51 -4.66 12.50 3.24
C PRO A 51 -5.61 12.83 4.38
N GLU A 52 -5.72 11.92 5.36
CA GLU A 52 -6.47 12.19 6.60
C GLU A 52 -5.57 12.94 7.59
N VAL A 53 -6.08 14.04 8.13
CA VAL A 53 -5.39 14.82 9.17
C VAL A 53 -6.08 14.53 10.50
N ILE A 54 -5.36 13.90 11.42
CA ILE A 54 -5.85 13.70 12.78
C ILE A 54 -5.46 14.94 13.60
N PHE A 55 -6.45 15.77 13.91
CA PHE A 55 -6.25 16.92 14.81
C PHE A 55 -6.09 16.42 16.25
N CYS A 56 -4.95 16.74 16.87
CA CYS A 56 -4.68 16.47 18.28
C CYS A 56 -4.36 17.78 19.02
N PRO A 57 -5.34 18.42 19.67
CA PRO A 57 -5.06 19.58 20.49
C PRO A 57 -4.23 19.18 21.73
N GLY A 58 -3.19 19.96 22.04
CA GLY A 58 -2.43 19.80 23.29
C GLY A 58 -1.27 18.80 23.25
N LYS A 59 -0.74 18.41 22.08
CA LYS A 59 0.54 17.69 22.02
C LYS A 59 1.69 18.65 22.35
N THR A 60 2.36 18.43 23.48
CA THR A 60 3.64 19.05 23.82
C THR A 60 4.74 18.40 22.97
N PRO A 61 5.75 19.15 22.47
CA PRO A 61 6.80 18.65 21.59
C PRO A 61 7.58 17.44 22.12
#